data_AF-A0A7Y6UF15-F1
#
_entry.id   AF-A0A7Y6UF15-F1
#
_cell.length_a   1.000
_cell.length_b   1.000
_cell.length_c   1.000
_cell.angle_alpha   90.00
_cell.angle_beta   90.00
_cell.angle_gamma   90.00
#
_symmetry.space_group_name_H-M   'P 1'
#
loop_
_entity.id
_entity.type
_entity.pdbx_description
1 polymer ?
#
loop_
_entity_poly.entity_id
_entity_poly.type
_entity_poly.pdbx_seq_one_letter_code
_entity_poly.pdbx_strand_id
1 'polypeptide(L)'
;MMMTVGSLALVAFVVCVLGMYIVMNTRPARALRATRAARRAKRARRDARERSLPNGSIGRDRLAELTRLVDEVEDTDPALADRMDLEALLDRYASLMLGQERVRQALAMSDRGQLQRLRDALRIDHGHAKRLELCERRLRCIDKCIERADSYADEVAIIEDLVRLIAQRVACPDGPSAEEVLDLRLFELEIEEESDAQFNAPGDQPLH
;
A
#
# COMPACT_ATOMS: atom_id res chain seq x y z
N MET A 1 -26.64 67.79 -17.54
CA MET A 1 -26.05 66.69 -18.33
C MET A 1 -25.08 65.77 -17.55
N MET A 2 -24.68 66.06 -16.30
CA MET A 2 -23.77 65.18 -15.53
C MET A 2 -24.43 63.97 -14.85
N MET A 3 -25.76 63.91 -14.74
CA MET A 3 -26.45 62.80 -14.05
C MET A 3 -26.62 61.52 -14.90
N THR A 4 -26.50 61.60 -16.23
CA THR A 4 -26.70 60.46 -17.14
C THR A 4 -25.45 59.57 -17.28
N VAL A 5 -24.26 60.12 -17.03
CA VAL A 5 -22.99 59.37 -17.14
C VAL A 5 -22.81 58.41 -15.97
N GLY A 6 -23.23 58.82 -14.76
CA GLY A 6 -23.14 57.98 -13.56
C GLY A 6 -24.08 56.77 -13.58
N SER A 7 -25.28 56.90 -14.17
CA SER A 7 -26.22 55.79 -14.24
C SER A 7 -25.77 54.71 -15.23
N LEU A 8 -25.20 55.09 -16.38
CA LEU A 8 -24.66 54.15 -17.36
C LEU A 8 -23.48 53.34 -16.81
N ALA A 9 -22.58 53.99 -16.07
CA ALA A 9 -21.44 53.30 -15.44
C ALA A 9 -21.91 52.27 -14.39
N LEU A 10 -22.93 52.61 -13.60
CA LEU A 10 -23.47 51.72 -12.57
C LEU A 10 -24.20 50.53 -13.19
N VAL A 11 -24.97 50.75 -14.25
CA VAL A 11 -25.65 49.66 -14.98
C VAL A 11 -24.62 48.72 -15.63
N ALA A 12 -23.59 49.26 -16.28
CA ALA A 12 -22.53 48.44 -16.86
C ALA A 12 -21.81 47.60 -15.79
N PHE A 13 -21.50 48.19 -14.63
CA PHE A 13 -20.87 47.49 -13.51
C PHE A 13 -21.75 46.34 -12.99
N VAL A 14 -23.05 46.60 -12.77
CA VAL A 14 -24.00 45.58 -12.31
C VAL A 14 -24.14 44.44 -13.32
N VAL A 15 -24.21 44.74 -14.62
CA VAL A 15 -24.28 43.73 -15.69
C VAL A 15 -23.00 42.89 -15.74
N CYS A 16 -21.81 43.50 -15.60
CA CYS A 16 -20.55 42.76 -15.53
C CYS A 16 -20.48 41.84 -14.31
N VAL A 17 -20.89 42.32 -13.13
CA VAL A 17 -20.88 41.52 -11.90
C VAL A 17 -21.91 40.39 -11.97
N LEU A 18 -23.12 40.64 -12.48
CA LEU A 18 -24.14 39.60 -12.69
C LEU A 18 -23.68 38.57 -13.73
N GLY A 19 -23.10 39.01 -14.85
CA GLY A 19 -22.57 38.13 -15.88
C GLY A 19 -21.46 37.23 -15.34
N MET A 20 -20.53 37.80 -14.56
CA MET A 20 -19.47 37.04 -13.91
C MET A 20 -20.01 36.07 -12.86
N TYR A 21 -21.00 36.48 -12.06
CA TYR A 21 -21.67 35.62 -11.09
C TYR A 21 -22.39 34.46 -11.77
N ILE A 22 -23.14 34.70 -12.85
CA ILE A 22 -23.82 33.67 -13.63
C ILE A 22 -22.80 32.69 -14.21
N VAL A 23 -21.74 33.18 -14.86
CA VAL A 23 -20.66 32.33 -15.43
C VAL A 23 -19.99 31.48 -14.35
N MET A 24 -19.64 32.07 -13.19
CA MET A 24 -19.04 31.33 -12.07
C MET A 24 -20.00 30.34 -11.40
N ASN A 25 -21.31 30.56 -11.52
CA ASN A 25 -22.37 29.75 -10.92
C ASN A 25 -22.99 28.74 -11.90
N THR A 26 -22.59 28.75 -13.17
CA THR A 26 -23.03 27.78 -14.16
C THR A 26 -22.53 26.37 -13.80
N ARG A 27 -23.39 25.36 -14.04
CA ARG A 27 -23.09 23.93 -13.89
C ARG A 27 -21.76 23.50 -14.54
N PRO A 28 -21.40 23.91 -15.77
CA PRO A 28 -20.10 23.57 -16.37
C PRO A 28 -18.89 24.12 -15.61
N ALA A 29 -18.96 25.35 -15.09
CA ALA A 29 -17.87 25.93 -14.30
C ALA A 29 -17.66 25.19 -12.97
N ARG A 30 -18.76 24.75 -12.32
CA ARG A 30 -18.70 23.90 -11.11
C ARG A 30 -18.15 22.51 -11.41
N ALA A 31 -18.57 21.88 -12.52
CA ALA A 31 -18.04 20.57 -12.95
C ALA A 31 -16.54 20.63 -13.25
N LEU A 32 -16.07 21.66 -13.95
CA LEU A 32 -14.63 21.88 -14.22
C LEU A 32 -13.82 22.14 -12.93
N ARG A 33 -14.39 22.82 -11.94
CA ARG A 33 -13.74 23.00 -10.63
C ARG A 33 -13.69 21.68 -9.86
N ALA A 34 -14.76 20.90 -9.88
CA ALA A 34 -14.83 19.60 -9.23
C ALA A 34 -13.80 18.63 -9.81
N THR A 35 -13.66 18.56 -11.14
CA THR A 35 -12.65 17.69 -11.79
C THR A 35 -11.22 18.15 -11.48
N ARG A 36 -10.95 19.46 -11.46
CA ARG A 36 -9.64 19.99 -11.05
C ARG A 36 -9.34 19.70 -9.57
N ALA A 37 -10.33 19.84 -8.69
CA ALA A 37 -10.20 19.54 -7.27
C ALA A 37 -9.94 18.04 -7.05
N ALA A 38 -10.66 17.16 -7.74
CA ALA A 38 -10.45 15.72 -7.69
C ALA A 38 -9.03 15.34 -8.15
N ARG A 39 -8.57 15.88 -9.29
CA ARG A 39 -7.19 15.66 -9.77
C ARG A 39 -6.13 16.15 -8.78
N ARG A 40 -6.36 17.31 -8.14
CA ARG A 40 -5.45 17.84 -7.11
C ARG A 40 -5.43 16.96 -5.86
N ALA A 41 -6.60 16.49 -5.40
CA ALA A 41 -6.71 15.60 -4.25
C ALA A 41 -5.99 14.27 -4.52
N LYS A 42 -6.16 13.72 -5.73
CA LYS A 42 -5.48 12.50 -6.17
C LYS A 42 -3.95 12.66 -6.18
N ARG A 43 -3.44 13.73 -6.78
CA ARG A 43 -2.00 14.06 -6.74
C ARG A 43 -1.49 14.24 -5.33
N ALA A 44 -2.22 14.97 -4.48
CA ALA A 44 -1.83 15.19 -3.09
C ALA A 44 -1.76 13.88 -2.30
N ARG A 45 -2.68 12.94 -2.53
CA ARG A 45 -2.63 11.58 -1.95
C ARG A 45 -1.38 10.83 -2.38
N ARG A 46 -1.10 10.79 -3.69
CA ARG A 46 0.10 10.13 -4.24
C ARG A 46 1.39 10.72 -3.68
N ASP A 47 1.50 12.04 -3.68
CA ASP A 47 2.68 12.71 -3.14
C ASP A 47 2.85 12.44 -1.64
N ALA A 48 1.74 12.34 -0.88
CA ALA A 48 1.79 12.01 0.54
C ALA A 48 2.23 10.55 0.76
N ARG A 49 1.73 9.63 -0.06
CA ARG A 49 2.10 8.21 -0.04
C ARG A 49 3.58 8.01 -0.34
N GLU A 50 4.09 8.60 -1.43
CA GLU A 50 5.52 8.52 -1.77
C GLU A 50 6.43 9.15 -0.71
N ARG A 51 6.02 10.31 -0.16
CA ARG A 51 6.78 11.00 0.90
C ARG A 51 6.81 10.23 2.22
N SER A 52 5.85 9.34 2.43
CA SER A 52 5.83 8.54 3.65
C SER A 52 6.98 7.52 3.67
N LEU A 53 7.39 7.01 2.50
CA LEU A 53 8.44 6.02 2.37
C LEU A 53 9.85 6.64 2.38
N PRO A 54 10.83 6.00 3.03
CA PRO A 54 12.21 6.49 3.07
C PRO A 54 12.82 6.55 1.66
N ASN A 55 13.57 7.63 1.39
CA ASN A 55 14.26 7.85 0.13
C ASN A 55 15.22 6.69 -0.19
N GLY A 56 15.19 6.19 -1.44
CA GLY A 56 16.06 5.10 -1.89
C GLY A 56 15.72 3.72 -1.32
N SER A 57 14.54 3.55 -0.71
CA SER A 57 14.06 2.23 -0.31
C SER A 57 13.48 1.48 -1.50
N ILE A 58 13.70 0.16 -1.55
CA ILE A 58 13.12 -0.74 -2.57
C ILE A 58 11.60 -0.58 -2.65
N GLY A 59 10.94 -0.40 -1.49
CA GLY A 59 9.50 -0.17 -1.44
C GLY A 59 9.03 1.08 -2.17
N ARG A 60 9.86 2.13 -2.27
CA ARG A 60 9.50 3.33 -3.02
C ARG A 60 9.55 3.10 -4.52
N ASP A 61 10.59 2.40 -5.00
CA ASP A 61 10.74 2.09 -6.43
C ASP A 61 9.62 1.16 -6.89
N ARG A 62 9.29 0.15 -6.08
CA ARG A 62 8.16 -0.75 -6.31
C ARG A 62 6.82 -0.03 -6.25
N LEU A 63 6.60 0.85 -5.27
CA LEU A 63 5.38 1.66 -5.23
C LEU A 63 5.22 2.51 -6.51
N ALA A 64 6.31 3.08 -7.04
CA ALA A 64 6.29 3.85 -8.27
C ALA A 64 5.94 2.96 -9.49
N GLU A 65 6.46 1.74 -9.55
CA GLU A 65 6.10 0.74 -10.56
C GLU A 65 4.59 0.41 -10.49
N LEU A 66 4.08 0.03 -9.31
CA LEU A 66 2.66 -0.28 -9.12
C LEU A 66 1.76 0.92 -9.44
N THR A 67 2.19 2.14 -9.07
CA THR A 67 1.44 3.35 -9.39
C THR A 67 1.32 3.57 -10.90
N ARG A 68 2.37 3.26 -11.67
CA ARG A 68 2.31 3.33 -13.14
C ARG A 68 1.35 2.29 -13.71
N LEU A 69 1.37 1.06 -13.20
CA LEU A 69 0.43 0.02 -13.63
C LEU A 69 -1.02 0.40 -13.34
N VAL A 70 -1.30 0.97 -12.16
CA VAL A 70 -2.63 1.47 -11.81
C VAL A 70 -3.04 2.63 -12.72
N ASP A 71 -2.11 3.53 -13.06
CA ASP A 71 -2.38 4.61 -14.03
C ASP A 71 -2.76 4.06 -15.41
N GLU A 72 -2.04 3.05 -15.91
CA GLU A 72 -2.35 2.39 -17.19
C GLU A 72 -3.73 1.71 -17.17
N VAL A 73 -4.08 1.06 -16.05
CA VAL A 73 -5.39 0.45 -15.85
C VAL A 73 -6.48 1.51 -15.85
N GLU A 74 -6.30 2.61 -15.12
CA GLU A 74 -7.31 3.68 -15.05
C GLU A 74 -7.49 4.43 -16.37
N ASP A 75 -6.42 4.61 -17.14
CA ASP A 75 -6.49 5.21 -18.47
C ASP A 75 -7.24 4.31 -19.47
N THR A 76 -7.21 2.98 -19.28
CA THR A 76 -7.85 2.01 -20.18
C THR A 76 -9.26 1.61 -19.74
N ASP A 77 -9.45 1.24 -18.47
CA ASP A 77 -10.74 0.90 -17.85
C ASP A 77 -10.87 1.55 -16.45
N PRO A 78 -11.31 2.81 -16.38
CA PRO A 78 -11.46 3.53 -15.11
C PRO A 78 -12.53 2.90 -14.21
N ALA A 79 -13.54 2.22 -14.78
CA ALA A 79 -14.59 1.59 -13.98
C ALA A 79 -14.09 0.33 -13.28
N LEU A 80 -13.17 -0.42 -13.88
CA LEU A 80 -12.47 -1.51 -13.21
C LEU A 80 -11.56 -1.00 -12.09
N ALA A 81 -10.77 0.05 -12.36
CA ALA A 81 -9.89 0.65 -11.36
C ALA A 81 -10.66 1.09 -10.10
N ASP A 82 -11.82 1.74 -10.29
CA ASP A 82 -12.71 2.15 -9.20
C ASP A 82 -13.35 0.96 -8.47
N ARG A 83 -13.81 -0.07 -9.20
CA ARG A 83 -14.42 -1.27 -8.59
C ARG A 83 -13.45 -2.06 -7.72
N MET A 84 -12.19 -2.13 -8.14
CA MET A 84 -11.12 -2.83 -7.43
C MET A 84 -10.44 -1.96 -6.36
N ASP A 85 -10.81 -0.68 -6.26
CA ASP A 85 -10.25 0.32 -5.35
C ASP A 85 -8.71 0.33 -5.36
N LEU A 86 -8.12 0.37 -6.57
CA LEU A 86 -6.67 0.23 -6.75
C LEU A 86 -5.86 1.30 -6.01
N GLU A 87 -6.40 2.51 -5.87
CA GLU A 87 -5.75 3.56 -5.09
C GLU A 87 -5.70 3.22 -3.59
N ALA A 88 -6.72 2.57 -3.02
CA ALA A 88 -6.67 2.11 -1.64
C ALA A 88 -5.69 0.94 -1.45
N LEU A 89 -5.53 0.07 -2.45
CA LEU A 89 -4.50 -0.97 -2.43
C LEU A 89 -3.09 -0.38 -2.37
N LEU A 90 -2.82 0.67 -3.15
CA LEU A 90 -1.54 1.37 -3.08
C LEU A 90 -1.34 2.09 -1.74
N ASP A 91 -2.39 2.67 -1.15
CA ASP A 91 -2.33 3.24 0.21
C ASP A 91 -1.99 2.15 1.25
N ARG A 92 -2.61 0.96 1.12
CA ARG A 92 -2.33 -0.18 1.99
C ARG A 92 -0.90 -0.67 1.83
N TYR A 93 -0.41 -0.79 0.59
CA TYR A 93 0.98 -1.14 0.30
C TYR A 93 1.97 -0.22 1.02
N ALA A 94 1.80 1.10 0.88
CA ALA A 94 2.69 2.06 1.53
C ALA A 94 2.65 1.93 3.06
N SER A 95 1.47 1.72 3.64
CA SER A 95 1.31 1.46 5.08
C SER A 95 2.05 0.20 5.53
N LEU A 96 1.97 -0.89 4.76
CA LEU A 96 2.66 -2.16 5.05
C LEU A 96 4.17 -2.00 4.96
N MET A 97 4.69 -1.35 3.93
CA MET A 97 6.12 -1.08 3.78
C MET A 97 6.68 -0.25 4.95
N LEU A 98 5.91 0.71 5.47
CA LEU A 98 6.29 1.43 6.69
C LEU A 98 6.28 0.55 7.93
N GLY A 99 5.30 -0.34 8.05
CA GLY A 99 5.23 -1.34 9.10
C GLY A 99 6.46 -2.25 9.08
N GLN A 100 6.80 -2.77 7.91
CA GLN A 100 7.96 -3.64 7.69
C GLN A 100 9.27 -2.93 8.03
N GLU A 101 9.46 -1.68 7.61
CA GLU A 101 10.67 -0.92 7.94
C GLU A 101 10.80 -0.68 9.46
N ARG A 102 9.69 -0.35 10.14
CA ARG A 102 9.70 -0.19 11.61
C ARG A 102 10.04 -1.50 12.33
N VAL A 103 9.49 -2.61 11.86
CA VAL A 103 9.79 -3.94 12.40
C VAL A 103 11.25 -4.31 12.14
N ARG A 104 11.76 -4.06 10.93
CA ARG A 104 13.17 -4.28 10.57
C ARG A 104 14.11 -3.49 11.47
N GLN A 105 13.81 -2.21 11.72
CA GLN A 105 14.57 -1.37 12.64
C GLN A 105 14.53 -1.90 14.08
N ALA A 106 13.34 -2.29 14.56
CA ALA A 106 13.19 -2.87 15.90
C ALA A 106 13.98 -4.18 16.05
N LEU A 107 13.97 -5.05 15.03
CA LEU A 107 14.73 -6.30 15.00
C LEU A 107 16.23 -6.05 14.93
N ALA A 108 16.68 -5.08 14.12
CA ALA A 108 18.09 -4.70 14.03
C ALA A 108 18.67 -4.18 15.35
N MET A 109 17.84 -3.51 16.17
CA MET A 109 18.22 -3.07 17.52
C MET A 109 18.14 -4.19 18.57
N SER A 110 17.55 -5.34 18.22
CA SER A 110 17.36 -6.45 19.15
C SER A 110 18.52 -7.45 19.04
N ASP A 111 19.29 -7.63 20.11
CA ASP A 111 20.26 -8.72 20.19
C ASP A 111 19.59 -9.98 20.74
N ARG A 112 18.77 -10.64 19.90
CA ARG A 112 18.04 -11.86 20.26
C ARG A 112 18.97 -12.95 20.79
N GLY A 113 20.13 -13.13 20.16
CA GLY A 113 21.10 -14.16 20.52
C GLY A 113 21.78 -13.92 21.87
N GLN A 114 22.13 -12.67 22.20
CA GLN A 114 22.60 -12.32 23.54
C GLN A 114 21.50 -12.48 24.59
N LEU A 115 20.26 -12.13 24.25
CA LEU A 115 19.14 -12.23 25.17
C LEU A 115 18.75 -13.69 25.48
N GLN A 116 18.87 -14.60 24.51
CA GLN A 116 18.72 -16.04 24.69
C GLN A 116 19.80 -16.58 25.64
N ARG A 117 21.08 -16.26 25.38
CA ARG A 117 22.20 -16.65 26.25
C ARG A 117 22.02 -16.15 27.69
N LEU A 118 21.56 -14.91 27.86
CA LEU A 118 21.27 -14.34 29.17
C LEU A 118 20.11 -15.06 29.87
N ARG A 119 19.01 -15.34 29.16
CA ARG A 119 17.89 -16.13 29.70
C ARG A 119 18.37 -17.49 30.20
N ASP A 120 19.19 -18.17 29.40
CA ASP A 120 19.64 -19.53 29.71
C ASP A 120 20.57 -19.54 30.93
N ALA A 121 21.47 -18.56 31.06
CA ALA A 121 22.27 -18.37 32.26
C ALA A 121 21.40 -18.08 33.50
N LEU A 122 20.39 -17.22 33.37
CA LEU A 122 19.47 -16.85 34.47
C LEU A 122 18.53 -17.99 34.89
N ARG A 123 18.33 -19.02 34.07
CA ARG A 123 17.55 -20.22 34.46
C ARG A 123 18.33 -21.14 35.39
N ILE A 124 19.65 -21.20 35.22
CA ILE A 124 20.54 -21.99 36.07
C ILE A 124 20.64 -21.35 37.46
N ASP A 125 20.71 -20.01 37.52
CA ASP A 125 20.76 -19.26 38.78
C ASP A 125 19.35 -18.94 39.31
N HIS A 126 18.86 -19.73 40.27
CA HIS A 126 17.51 -19.62 40.86
C HIS A 126 17.18 -18.29 41.60
N GLY A 127 18.13 -17.35 41.69
CA GLY A 127 17.97 -16.07 42.41
C GLY A 127 17.40 -14.90 41.60
N HIS A 128 17.05 -15.10 40.32
CA HIS A 128 16.80 -13.98 39.39
C HIS A 128 15.46 -14.04 38.62
N ALA A 129 14.40 -14.51 39.26
CA ALA A 129 13.06 -14.67 38.65
C ALA A 129 12.56 -13.44 37.85
N LYS A 130 12.68 -12.22 38.40
CA LYS A 130 12.25 -10.98 37.72
C LYS A 130 13.05 -10.68 36.45
N ARG A 131 14.36 -10.92 36.47
CA ARG A 131 15.23 -10.69 35.30
C ARG A 131 14.96 -11.74 34.22
N LEU A 132 14.71 -12.98 34.63
CA LEU A 132 14.30 -14.05 33.74
C LEU A 132 12.97 -13.72 33.05
N GLU A 133 11.95 -13.31 33.80
CA GLU A 133 10.65 -12.89 33.27
C GLU A 133 10.78 -11.75 32.25
N LEU A 134 11.62 -10.75 32.55
CA LEU A 134 11.90 -9.64 31.63
C LEU A 134 12.56 -10.14 30.33
N CYS A 135 13.52 -11.05 30.42
CA CYS A 135 14.18 -11.62 29.24
C CYS A 135 13.19 -12.41 28.39
N GLU A 136 12.36 -13.26 29.00
CA GLU A 136 11.33 -14.02 28.29
C GLU A 136 10.28 -13.10 27.64
N ARG A 137 9.86 -12.03 28.33
CA ARG A 137 8.94 -11.05 27.76
C ARG A 137 9.53 -10.32 26.55
N ARG A 138 10.82 -9.98 26.60
CA ARG A 138 11.52 -9.36 25.46
C ARG A 138 11.68 -10.32 24.29
N LEU A 139 12.02 -11.59 24.54
CA LEU A 139 12.07 -12.62 23.48
C LEU A 139 10.72 -12.79 22.80
N ARG A 140 9.62 -12.92 23.56
CA ARG A 140 8.27 -12.98 22.99
C ARG A 140 7.91 -11.75 22.16
N CYS A 141 8.43 -10.58 22.53
CA CYS A 141 8.23 -9.36 21.75
C CYS A 141 8.99 -9.40 20.42
N ILE A 142 10.22 -9.91 20.42
CA ILE A 142 11.03 -10.12 19.21
C ILE A 142 10.35 -11.15 18.30
N ASP A 143 9.87 -12.28 18.84
CA ASP A 143 9.21 -13.33 18.06
C ASP A 143 7.94 -12.77 17.38
N LYS A 144 7.12 -11.98 18.09
CA LYS A 144 5.96 -11.27 17.51
C LYS A 144 6.35 -10.25 16.43
N CYS A 145 7.52 -9.64 16.54
CA CYS A 145 8.03 -8.76 15.50
C CYS A 145 8.40 -9.56 14.24
N ILE A 146 8.99 -10.75 14.39
CA ILE A 146 9.30 -11.63 13.26
C ILE A 146 8.00 -12.07 12.56
N GLU A 147 7.03 -12.59 13.32
CA GLU A 147 5.71 -13.00 12.76
C GLU A 147 5.03 -11.87 11.98
N ARG A 148 5.12 -10.63 12.48
CA ARG A 148 4.58 -9.46 11.77
C ARG A 148 5.38 -9.09 10.54
N ALA A 149 6.69 -9.28 10.54
CA ALA A 149 7.53 -9.03 9.38
C ALA A 149 7.12 -9.95 8.22
N ASP A 150 6.90 -11.23 8.53
CA ASP A 150 6.49 -12.26 7.57
C ASP A 150 5.09 -11.94 7.04
N SER A 151 4.13 -11.68 7.93
CA SER A 151 2.77 -11.27 7.53
C SER A 151 2.74 -10.01 6.66
N TYR A 152 3.62 -9.02 6.92
CA TYR A 152 3.73 -7.85 6.04
C TYR A 152 4.32 -8.20 4.68
N ALA A 153 5.30 -9.10 4.62
CA ALA A 153 5.89 -9.54 3.35
C ALA A 153 4.85 -10.26 2.48
N ASP A 154 4.05 -11.14 3.08
CA ASP A 154 2.99 -11.87 2.39
C ASP A 154 1.90 -10.92 1.86
N GLU A 155 1.40 -10.01 2.70
CA GLU A 155 0.41 -9.02 2.27
C GLU A 155 0.94 -8.10 1.15
N VAL A 156 2.22 -7.73 1.21
CA VAL A 156 2.87 -6.93 0.17
C VAL A 156 2.93 -7.70 -1.15
N ALA A 157 3.33 -8.97 -1.13
CA ALA A 157 3.38 -9.83 -2.32
C ALA A 157 2.00 -9.98 -2.97
N ILE A 158 0.97 -10.23 -2.17
CA ILE A 158 -0.41 -10.34 -2.64
C ILE A 158 -0.86 -9.06 -3.36
N ILE A 159 -0.56 -7.87 -2.80
CA ILE A 159 -0.94 -6.61 -3.44
C ILE A 159 -0.17 -6.40 -4.75
N GLU A 160 1.14 -6.72 -4.79
CA GLU A 160 1.94 -6.61 -6.00
C GLU A 160 1.40 -7.48 -7.13
N ASP A 161 1.08 -8.74 -6.82
CA ASP A 161 0.59 -9.70 -7.80
C ASP A 161 -0.82 -9.34 -8.29
N LEU A 162 -1.70 -8.92 -7.38
CA LEU A 162 -3.06 -8.49 -7.75
C LEU A 162 -3.03 -7.29 -8.71
N VAL A 163 -2.22 -6.27 -8.43
CA VAL A 163 -2.10 -5.09 -9.30
C VAL A 163 -1.53 -5.48 -10.66
N ARG A 164 -0.51 -6.34 -10.70
CA ARG A 164 0.08 -6.82 -11.95
C ARG A 164 -0.90 -7.64 -12.77
N LEU A 165 -1.66 -8.54 -12.13
CA LEU A 165 -2.66 -9.37 -12.79
C LEU A 165 -3.76 -8.52 -13.43
N ILE A 166 -4.25 -7.52 -12.70
CA ILE A 166 -5.27 -6.59 -13.22
C ILE A 166 -4.71 -5.81 -14.41
N ALA A 167 -3.47 -5.30 -14.31
CA ALA A 167 -2.82 -4.58 -15.40
C ALA A 167 -2.63 -5.46 -16.65
N GLN A 168 -2.17 -6.69 -16.48
CA GLN A 168 -2.02 -7.66 -17.58
C GLN A 168 -3.36 -7.95 -18.27
N ARG A 169 -4.43 -8.13 -17.49
CA ARG A 169 -5.77 -8.39 -18.02
C ARG A 169 -6.29 -7.22 -18.85
N VAL A 170 -6.08 -6.00 -18.37
CA VAL A 170 -6.50 -4.79 -19.08
C VAL A 170 -5.70 -4.60 -20.37
N ALA A 171 -4.41 -4.96 -20.38
CA ALA A 171 -3.57 -4.94 -21.56
C ALA A 171 -3.95 -6.03 -22.59
N CYS A 172 -4.45 -7.18 -22.14
CA CYS A 172 -4.80 -8.33 -22.97
C CYS A 172 -6.26 -8.79 -22.74
N PRO A 173 -7.26 -8.05 -23.25
CA PRO A 173 -8.68 -8.36 -23.01
C PRO A 173 -9.14 -9.71 -23.61
N ASP A 174 -8.45 -10.21 -24.63
CA ASP A 174 -8.71 -11.51 -25.26
C ASP A 174 -8.00 -12.70 -24.54
N GLY A 175 -7.32 -12.42 -23.42
CA GLY A 175 -6.69 -13.44 -22.58
C GLY A 175 -7.70 -14.24 -21.72
N PRO A 176 -7.24 -15.34 -21.08
CA PRO A 176 -8.07 -16.12 -20.16
C PRO A 176 -8.66 -15.26 -19.03
N SER A 177 -9.76 -15.72 -18.43
CA SER A 177 -10.46 -14.97 -17.39
C SER A 177 -9.57 -14.75 -16.14
N ALA A 178 -9.82 -13.70 -15.35
CA ALA A 178 -9.02 -13.44 -14.15
C ALA A 178 -9.13 -14.58 -13.14
N GLU A 179 -10.31 -15.21 -13.08
CA GLU A 179 -10.58 -16.41 -12.29
C GLU A 179 -9.77 -17.60 -12.81
N GLU A 180 -9.68 -17.81 -14.12
CA GLU A 180 -8.87 -18.89 -14.70
C GLU A 180 -7.37 -18.72 -14.41
N VAL A 181 -6.86 -17.49 -14.44
CA VAL A 181 -5.44 -17.23 -14.12
C VAL A 181 -5.18 -17.35 -12.63
N LEU A 182 -6.11 -16.88 -11.78
CA LEU A 182 -6.01 -17.05 -10.33
C LEU A 182 -6.12 -18.52 -9.92
N ASP A 183 -7.03 -19.29 -10.54
CA ASP A 183 -7.18 -20.72 -10.30
C ASP A 183 -5.92 -21.48 -10.74
N LEU A 184 -5.34 -21.11 -11.89
CA LEU A 184 -4.08 -21.69 -12.34
C LEU A 184 -2.94 -21.35 -11.36
N ARG A 185 -2.90 -20.11 -10.85
CA ARG A 185 -1.84 -19.68 -9.94
C ARG A 185 -2.01 -20.27 -8.54
N LEU A 186 -3.24 -20.45 -8.09
CA LEU A 186 -3.57 -21.17 -6.86
C LEU A 186 -3.16 -22.64 -6.99
N PHE A 187 -3.45 -23.26 -8.14
CA PHE A 187 -3.03 -24.63 -8.43
C PHE A 187 -1.50 -24.78 -8.49
N GLU A 188 -0.79 -23.81 -9.07
CA GLU A 188 0.68 -23.81 -9.07
C GLU A 188 1.25 -23.63 -7.66
N LEU A 189 0.65 -22.79 -6.82
CA LEU A 189 1.03 -22.63 -5.41
C LEU A 189 0.77 -23.91 -4.60
N GLU A 190 -0.36 -24.60 -4.85
CA GLU A 190 -0.66 -25.91 -4.24
C GLU A 190 0.40 -26.96 -4.63
N ILE A 191 0.83 -26.97 -5.90
CA ILE A 191 1.91 -27.86 -6.35
C ILE A 191 3.24 -27.52 -5.69
N GLU A 192 3.59 -26.24 -5.58
CA GLU A 192 4.82 -25.81 -4.92
C GLU A 192 4.82 -26.22 -3.44
N GLU A 193 3.71 -26.01 -2.73
CA GLU A 193 3.56 -26.40 -1.32
C GLU A 193 3.63 -27.94 -1.13
N GLU A 194 3.01 -28.71 -2.03
CA GLU A 194 3.07 -30.17 -2.00
C GLU A 194 4.49 -30.68 -2.32
N SER A 195 5.21 -30.00 -3.22
CA SER A 195 6.60 -30.31 -3.55
C SER A 195 7.55 -30.02 -2.38
N ASP A 196 7.35 -28.92 -1.67
CA ASP A 196 8.14 -28.54 -0.49
C ASP A 196 7.86 -29.46 0.69
N ALA A 197 6.61 -29.93 0.84
CA ALA A 197 6.23 -30.94 1.82
C ALA A 197 6.88 -32.30 1.50
N GLN A 198 6.99 -32.67 0.22
CA GLN A 198 7.64 -33.91 -0.21
C GLN A 198 9.16 -33.86 -0.05
N PHE A 199 9.78 -32.69 -0.22
CA PHE A 199 11.22 -32.48 -0.04
C PHE A 199 11.63 -32.35 1.44
N ASN A 200 10.75 -31.83 2.30
CA ASN A 200 10.93 -31.76 3.76
C ASN A 200 10.37 -32.97 4.54
N ALA A 201 9.87 -34.00 3.84
CA ALA A 201 9.56 -35.25 4.49
C ALA A 201 10.83 -35.76 5.20
N PRO A 202 10.79 -36.04 6.51
CA PRO A 202 11.97 -36.49 7.24
C PRO A 202 12.41 -37.81 6.61
N GLY A 203 13.52 -37.76 5.85
CA GLY A 203 14.14 -38.94 5.29
C GLY A 203 14.37 -39.93 6.41
N ASP A 204 13.76 -41.11 6.28
CA ASP A 204 14.10 -42.30 7.04
C ASP A 204 15.62 -42.41 7.06
N GLN A 205 16.23 -42.05 8.19
CA GLN A 205 17.63 -42.38 8.44
C GLN A 205 17.68 -43.91 8.51
N PRO A 206 18.40 -44.59 7.61
CA PRO A 206 18.57 -46.03 7.75
C PRO A 206 19.33 -46.26 9.04
N LEU A 207 18.68 -46.95 9.98
CA LEU A 207 19.29 -47.45 11.20
C LEU A 207 20.51 -48.31 10.83
N HIS A 208 21.70 -47.80 11.07
CA HIS A 208 22.95 -48.55 11.10
C HIS A 208 23.73 -48.22 12.36
#